data_AF-A0A8T7BJL6-F1
#
_entry.id   AF-A0A8T7BJL6-F1
#
_cell.length_a   1.000
_cell.length_b   1.000
_cell.length_c   1.000
_cell.angle_alpha   90.00
_cell.angle_beta   90.00
_cell.angle_gamma   90.00
#
_symmetry.space_group_name_H-M   'P 1'
#
loop_
_entity.id
_entity.type
_entity.pdbx_description
1 polymer ?
#
loop_
_entity_poly.entity_id
_entity_poly.type
_entity_poly.pdbx_seq_one_letter_code
_entity_poly.pdbx_strand_id
1 'polypeptide(L)'
;MLNQTGLKLLTGYIKLVERLRFLIVVLFFITSIAAGFYTANNLGMNTDTREMLSPELPWRQLDLNYERHFPQFLDTILVVTEAPTPDQASDAAMLLNQKFQDNASFFNTIYYPRALSTFREDALLFLSTE
;
A
#
# COMPACT_ATOMS: atom_id res chain seq x y z
N MET A 1 -23.09 46.64 7.99
CA MET A 1 -22.67 47.74 7.09
C MET A 1 -21.28 47.39 6.54
N LEU A 2 -21.17 47.04 5.25
CA LEU A 2 -19.83 46.78 4.66
C LEU A 2 -18.98 48.04 4.75
N ASN A 3 -17.76 47.90 5.29
CA ASN A 3 -16.79 48.98 5.44
C ASN A 3 -16.46 49.55 4.04
N GLN A 4 -16.63 50.86 3.85
CA GLN A 4 -16.38 51.61 2.61
C GLN A 4 -14.98 51.34 2.02
N THR A 5 -14.02 51.03 2.87
CA THR A 5 -12.65 50.67 2.50
C THR A 5 -12.58 49.33 1.77
N GLY A 6 -13.35 48.32 2.20
CA GLY A 6 -13.43 47.02 1.55
C GLY A 6 -14.05 47.08 0.16
N LEU A 7 -15.04 47.95 -0.04
CA LEU A 7 -15.66 48.16 -1.35
C LEU A 7 -14.68 48.80 -2.36
N LYS A 8 -13.84 49.72 -1.90
CA LYS A 8 -12.78 50.33 -2.73
C LYS A 8 -11.70 49.32 -3.12
N LEU A 9 -11.32 48.42 -2.21
CA LEU A 9 -10.38 47.34 -2.51
C LEU A 9 -10.94 46.36 -3.55
N LEU A 10 -12.20 45.97 -3.40
CA LEU A 10 -12.86 45.01 -4.30
C LEU A 10 -13.08 45.59 -5.70
N THR A 11 -13.49 46.85 -5.79
CA THR A 11 -13.60 47.56 -7.08
C THR A 11 -12.24 47.81 -7.73
N GLY A 12 -11.19 48.07 -6.93
CA GLY A 12 -9.81 48.14 -7.41
C GLY A 12 -9.31 46.82 -8.00
N TYR A 13 -9.60 45.70 -7.33
CA TYR A 13 -9.28 44.36 -7.82
C TYR A 13 -9.99 44.04 -9.14
N ILE A 14 -11.30 44.33 -9.26
CA ILE A 14 -12.05 44.11 -10.51
C ILE A 14 -11.45 44.91 -11.66
N LYS A 15 -11.13 46.19 -11.45
CA LYS A 15 -10.49 47.03 -12.48
C LYS A 15 -9.12 46.51 -12.91
N LEU A 16 -8.34 45.96 -11.97
CA LEU A 16 -7.06 45.32 -12.27
C LEU A 16 -7.27 44.07 -13.14
N VAL A 17 -8.26 43.25 -12.81
CA VAL A 17 -8.64 42.05 -13.57
C VAL A 17 -9.12 42.42 -14.99
N GLU A 18 -9.96 43.45 -15.13
CA GLU A 18 -10.42 43.94 -16.44
C GLU A 18 -9.28 44.44 -17.31
N ARG A 19 -8.33 45.19 -16.73
CA ARG A 19 -7.16 45.72 -17.45
C ARG A 19 -6.22 44.61 -17.91
N LEU A 20 -6.07 43.54 -17.12
CA LEU A 20 -5.17 42.42 -17.37
C LEU A 20 -5.87 41.18 -17.95
N ARG A 21 -7.10 41.32 -18.46
CA ARG A 21 -7.96 40.21 -18.87
C ARG A 21 -7.28 39.13 -19.71
N PHE A 22 -6.50 39.53 -20.73
CA PHE A 22 -5.81 38.57 -21.60
C PHE A 22 -4.67 37.85 -20.89
N LEU A 23 -3.91 38.56 -20.05
CA LEU A 23 -2.81 37.99 -19.25
C LEU A 23 -3.37 36.98 -18.25
N ILE A 24 -4.48 37.31 -17.59
CA ILE A 24 -5.14 36.43 -16.62
C ILE A 24 -5.65 35.15 -17.31
N VAL A 25 -6.25 35.26 -18.49
CA VAL A 25 -6.70 34.08 -19.27
C VAL A 25 -5.52 33.20 -19.63
N VAL A 26 -4.44 33.77 -20.18
CA VAL A 26 -3.23 33.00 -20.53
C VAL A 26 -2.63 32.34 -19.31
N LEU A 27 -2.51 33.07 -18.19
CA LEU A 27 -2.02 32.52 -16.93
C LEU A 27 -2.88 31.36 -16.46
N PHE A 28 -4.22 31.49 -16.50
CA PHE A 28 -5.15 30.43 -16.13
C PHE A 28 -4.98 29.18 -16.97
N PHE A 29 -4.79 29.33 -18.28
CA PHE A 29 -4.51 28.21 -19.18
C PHE A 29 -3.19 27.54 -18.82
N ILE A 30 -2.13 28.31 -18.63
CA ILE A 30 -0.82 27.77 -18.25
C ILE A 30 -0.91 27.03 -16.91
N THR A 31 -1.54 27.61 -15.89
CA THR A 31 -1.68 26.97 -14.57
C THR A 31 -2.59 25.75 -14.63
N SER A 32 -3.65 25.77 -15.44
CA SER A 32 -4.52 24.60 -15.63
C SER A 32 -3.77 23.46 -16.31
N ILE A 33 -2.98 23.74 -17.34
CA ILE A 33 -2.14 22.73 -18.01
C ILE A 33 -1.08 22.20 -17.05
N ALA A 34 -0.41 23.07 -16.30
CA ALA A 34 0.58 22.66 -15.30
C ALA A 34 -0.04 21.80 -14.19
N ALA A 35 -1.23 22.17 -13.68
CA ALA A 35 -1.96 21.39 -12.68
C ALA A 35 -2.42 20.04 -13.25
N GLY A 36 -2.90 20.02 -14.50
CA GLY A 36 -3.27 18.78 -15.20
C GLY A 36 -2.07 17.86 -15.39
N PHE A 37 -0.93 18.39 -15.83
CA PHE A 37 0.32 17.65 -15.96
C PHE A 37 0.81 17.14 -14.61
N TYR A 38 0.80 17.98 -13.57
CA TYR A 38 1.19 17.58 -12.22
C TYR A 38 0.30 16.44 -11.71
N THR A 39 -1.02 16.59 -11.85
CA THR A 39 -1.99 15.56 -11.44
C THR A 39 -1.76 14.27 -12.20
N ALA A 40 -1.60 14.31 -13.53
CA ALA A 40 -1.36 13.11 -14.34
C ALA A 40 -0.09 12.34 -13.91
N ASN A 41 0.95 13.03 -13.42
CA ASN A 41 2.20 12.41 -12.99
C ASN A 41 2.26 12.06 -11.49
N ASN A 42 1.40 12.65 -10.65
CA ASN A 42 1.48 12.51 -9.18
C ASN A 42 0.23 11.89 -8.55
N LEU A 43 -0.85 11.69 -9.32
CA LEU A 43 -2.05 11.03 -8.82
C LEU A 43 -1.78 9.54 -8.62
N GLY A 44 -1.51 9.15 -7.38
CA GLY A 44 -1.45 7.76 -6.93
C GLY A 44 -2.76 7.31 -6.30
N MET A 45 -3.04 6.01 -6.37
CA MET A 45 -4.16 5.39 -5.64
C MET A 45 -3.58 4.56 -4.50
N ASN A 46 -3.93 4.91 -3.25
CA ASN A 46 -3.61 4.06 -2.10
C ASN A 46 -4.78 3.12 -1.83
N THR A 47 -4.52 1.81 -1.88
CA THR A 47 -5.50 0.76 -1.56
C THR A 47 -5.33 0.20 -0.14
N ASP A 48 -4.40 0.74 0.64
CA ASP A 48 -4.18 0.34 2.03
C ASP A 48 -5.26 0.93 2.94
N THR A 49 -6.19 0.07 3.35
CA THR A 49 -7.27 0.45 4.27
C THR A 49 -6.77 0.87 5.66
N ARG A 50 -5.55 0.50 6.05
CA ARG A 50 -4.95 0.89 7.35
C ARG A 50 -4.66 2.39 7.42
N GLU A 51 -4.38 3.01 6.28
CA GLU A 51 -4.11 4.45 6.18
C GLU A 51 -5.39 5.31 6.16
N MET A 52 -6.56 4.69 6.09
CA MET A 52 -7.84 5.42 6.17
C MET A 52 -8.12 5.92 7.60
N LEU A 53 -7.46 5.35 8.60
CA LEU A 53 -7.67 5.67 10.02
C LEU A 53 -6.43 6.38 10.59
N SER A 54 -6.66 7.25 11.58
CA SER A 54 -5.56 8.03 12.19
C SER A 54 -4.48 7.11 12.78
N PRO A 55 -3.19 7.39 12.52
CA PRO A 55 -2.08 6.64 13.11
C PRO A 55 -1.97 6.82 14.63
N GLU A 56 -2.63 7.84 15.20
CA GLU A 56 -2.57 8.14 16.63
C GLU A 56 -3.47 7.24 17.49
N LEU A 57 -4.34 6.43 16.86
CA LEU A 57 -5.22 5.51 17.59
C LEU A 57 -4.39 4.49 18.41
N PRO A 58 -4.78 4.17 19.65
CA PRO A 58 -3.98 3.29 20.52
C PRO A 58 -3.63 1.93 19.90
N TRP A 59 -4.59 1.31 19.20
CA TRP A 59 -4.36 0.04 18.53
C TRP A 59 -3.48 0.18 17.28
N ARG A 60 -3.52 1.33 16.58
CA ARG A 60 -2.68 1.56 15.39
C ARG A 60 -1.23 1.81 15.78
N GLN A 61 -0.97 2.45 16.91
CA GLN A 61 0.38 2.56 17.45
C GLN A 61 0.97 1.19 17.80
N LEU A 62 0.16 0.27 18.34
CA LEU A 62 0.59 -1.10 18.60
C LEU A 62 0.90 -1.84 17.30
N ASP A 63 0.03 -1.72 16.30
CA ASP A 63 0.18 -2.32 14.97
C ASP A 63 1.45 -1.81 14.25
N LEU A 64 1.70 -0.50 14.26
CA LEU A 64 2.92 0.10 13.74
C LEU A 64 4.19 -0.40 14.45
N ASN A 65 4.12 -0.63 15.77
CA ASN A 65 5.25 -1.21 16.50
C ASN A 65 5.45 -2.69 16.15
N TYR A 66 4.37 -3.45 15.98
CA TYR A 66 4.43 -4.83 15.51
C TYR A 66 5.05 -4.92 14.12
N GLU A 67 4.58 -4.10 13.16
CA GLU A 67 5.13 -3.99 11.81
C GLU A 67 6.64 -3.71 11.82
N ARG A 68 7.09 -2.80 12.69
CA ARG A 68 8.51 -2.45 12.82
C ARG A 68 9.38 -3.58 13.36
N HIS A 69 8.87 -4.36 14.31
CA HIS A 69 9.64 -5.41 14.99
C HIS A 69 9.56 -6.77 14.30
N PHE A 70 8.51 -7.01 13.51
CA PHE A 70 8.30 -8.27 12.82
C PHE A 70 8.00 -8.08 11.32
N PRO A 71 8.88 -7.41 10.57
CA PRO A 71 8.65 -7.09 9.15
C PRO A 71 8.46 -8.33 8.27
N GLN A 72 8.97 -9.49 8.69
CA GLN A 72 8.84 -10.75 7.97
C GLN A 72 7.40 -11.31 7.90
N PHE A 73 6.49 -10.83 8.75
CA PHE A 73 5.08 -11.25 8.74
C PHE A 73 4.17 -10.26 8.01
N LEU A 74 4.75 -9.22 7.42
CA LEU A 74 4.03 -8.25 6.60
C LEU A 74 3.97 -8.72 5.16
N ASP A 75 2.92 -8.30 4.45
CA ASP A 75 2.73 -8.53 3.01
C ASP A 75 2.95 -9.99 2.58
N THR A 76 2.63 -10.93 3.47
CA THR A 76 2.84 -12.36 3.24
C THR A 76 1.74 -12.92 2.35
N ILE A 77 2.15 -13.61 1.29
CA ILE A 77 1.22 -14.32 0.40
C ILE A 77 1.07 -15.76 0.90
N LEU A 78 -0.16 -16.12 1.28
CA LEU A 78 -0.50 -17.50 1.60
C LEU A 78 -0.93 -18.24 0.33
N VAL A 79 -0.19 -19.29 -0.01
CA VAL A 79 -0.51 -20.17 -1.14
C VAL A 79 -1.10 -21.47 -0.61
N VAL A 80 -2.29 -21.82 -1.08
CA VAL A 80 -3.01 -23.05 -0.69
C VAL A 80 -3.03 -24.01 -1.86
N THR A 81 -2.58 -25.25 -1.63
CA THR A 81 -2.59 -26.34 -2.62
C THR A 81 -3.67 -27.35 -2.29
N GLU A 82 -4.58 -27.56 -3.23
CA GLU A 82 -5.68 -28.52 -3.11
C GLU A 82 -5.49 -29.68 -4.10
N ALA A 83 -5.74 -30.91 -3.64
CA ALA A 83 -5.69 -32.12 -4.47
C ALA A 83 -6.67 -33.18 -3.93
N PRO A 84 -7.06 -34.19 -4.74
CA PRO A 84 -7.96 -35.27 -4.33
C PRO A 84 -7.50 -36.08 -3.11
N THR A 85 -6.18 -36.19 -2.88
CA THR A 85 -5.62 -36.89 -1.72
C THR A 85 -4.61 -36.01 -0.97
N PRO A 86 -4.43 -36.22 0.34
CA PRO A 86 -3.46 -35.46 1.14
C PRO A 86 -2.02 -35.63 0.63
N ASP A 87 -1.67 -36.83 0.16
CA ASP A 87 -0.33 -37.11 -0.38
C ASP A 87 -0.08 -36.31 -1.67
N GLN A 88 -1.07 -36.27 -2.58
CA GLN A 88 -0.97 -35.47 -3.80
C GLN A 88 -0.85 -33.97 -3.51
N ALA A 89 -1.58 -33.46 -2.52
CA ALA A 89 -1.48 -32.06 -2.12
C ALA A 89 -0.09 -31.75 -1.54
N SER A 90 0.46 -32.66 -0.71
CA SER A 90 1.80 -32.53 -0.14
C SER A 90 2.89 -32.54 -1.23
N ASP A 91 2.78 -33.44 -2.20
CA ASP A 91 3.72 -33.53 -3.33
C ASP A 91 3.66 -32.27 -4.19
N ALA A 92 2.46 -31.79 -4.51
CA ALA A 92 2.26 -30.55 -5.26
C ALA A 92 2.85 -29.34 -4.53
N ALA A 93 2.61 -29.21 -3.22
CA ALA A 93 3.19 -28.15 -2.39
C ALA A 93 4.72 -28.22 -2.34
N MET A 94 5.29 -29.42 -2.26
CA MET A 94 6.74 -29.61 -2.27
C MET A 94 7.38 -29.21 -3.60
N LEU A 95 6.76 -29.59 -4.72
CA LEU A 95 7.19 -29.18 -6.06
C LEU A 95 7.09 -27.66 -6.23
N LEU A 96 6.02 -27.04 -5.73
CA LEU A 96 5.84 -25.59 -5.80
C LEU A 96 6.89 -24.86 -4.96
N ASN A 97 7.15 -25.33 -3.74
CA ASN A 97 8.18 -24.79 -2.87
C ASN A 97 9.57 -24.84 -3.53
N GLN A 98 9.93 -25.95 -4.19
CA GLN A 98 11.19 -26.05 -4.94
C GLN A 98 11.25 -25.01 -6.06
N LYS A 99 10.18 -24.88 -6.86
CA LYS A 99 10.12 -23.86 -7.93
C LYS A 99 10.24 -22.43 -7.41
N PHE A 100 9.66 -22.12 -6.25
CA PHE A 100 9.83 -20.81 -5.63
C PHE A 100 11.26 -20.59 -5.16
N GLN A 101 11.91 -21.59 -4.58
CA GLN A 101 13.30 -21.51 -4.15
C GLN A 101 14.25 -21.28 -5.33
N ASP A 102 14.00 -21.93 -6.47
CA ASP A 102 14.77 -21.72 -7.71
C ASP A 102 14.62 -20.29 -8.27
N ASN A 103 13.51 -19.61 -7.92
CA ASN A 103 13.18 -18.25 -8.36
C ASN A 103 13.21 -17.25 -7.19
N ALA A 104 14.14 -17.45 -6.23
CA ALA A 104 14.23 -16.64 -5.02
C ALA A 104 14.48 -15.13 -5.26
N SER A 105 14.86 -14.71 -6.47
CA SER A 105 14.99 -13.28 -6.81
C SER A 105 13.67 -12.50 -6.71
N PHE A 106 12.52 -13.18 -6.80
CA PHE A 106 11.20 -12.54 -6.69
C PHE A 106 10.66 -12.51 -5.25
N PHE A 107 11.26 -13.26 -4.32
CA PHE A 107 10.72 -13.45 -2.98
C PHE A 107 11.79 -13.25 -1.91
N ASN A 108 11.50 -12.42 -0.91
CA ASN A 108 12.44 -12.21 0.21
C ASN A 108 12.64 -13.48 1.04
N THR A 109 11.57 -14.23 1.28
CA THR A 109 11.59 -15.45 2.09
C THR A 109 10.48 -16.37 1.64
N ILE A 110 10.76 -17.67 1.57
CA ILE A 110 9.79 -18.72 1.27
C ILE A 110 9.74 -19.64 2.47
N TYR A 111 8.54 -19.84 3.03
CA TYR A 111 8.35 -20.63 4.24
C TYR A 111 7.34 -21.74 4.00
N TYR A 112 7.83 -22.98 4.04
CA TYR A 112 7.01 -24.19 3.99
C TYR A 112 7.45 -25.17 5.08
N PRO A 113 6.82 -25.16 6.27
CA PRO A 113 7.27 -25.92 7.44
C PRO A 113 7.42 -27.43 7.18
N ARG A 114 6.51 -27.99 6.38
CA ARG A 114 6.44 -29.44 6.10
C ARG A 114 7.61 -29.93 5.22
N ALA A 115 8.36 -29.03 4.59
CA ALA A 115 9.60 -29.36 3.90
C ALA A 115 10.85 -29.33 4.80
N LEU A 116 10.76 -28.83 6.03
CA LEU A 116 11.87 -28.84 6.98
C LEU A 116 12.16 -30.28 7.42
N SER A 117 13.44 -30.67 7.44
CA SER A 117 13.86 -32.01 7.86
C SER A 117 13.39 -32.34 9.27
N THR A 118 13.50 -31.40 10.22
CA THR A 118 13.04 -31.55 11.60
C THR A 118 11.56 -31.92 11.68
N PHE A 119 10.70 -31.29 10.87
CA PHE A 119 9.28 -31.62 10.86
C PHE A 119 8.96 -32.95 10.19
N ARG A 120 9.82 -33.42 9.27
CA ARG A 120 9.64 -34.69 8.57
C ARG A 120 10.12 -35.87 9.40
N GLU A 121 11.23 -35.70 10.10
CA GLU A 121 11.88 -36.73 10.90
C GLU A 121 11.29 -36.84 12.30
N ASP A 122 11.01 -35.69 12.94
CA ASP A 122 10.56 -35.62 14.33
C ASP A 122 9.07 -35.31 14.48
N ALA A 123 8.27 -35.51 13.42
CA ALA A 123 6.84 -35.20 13.40
C ALA A 123 6.07 -35.79 14.59
N LEU A 124 6.44 -37.02 14.98
CA LEU A 124 5.78 -37.76 16.04
C LEU A 124 6.04 -37.20 17.44
N LEU A 125 7.11 -36.40 17.62
CA LEU A 125 7.38 -35.73 18.90
C LEU A 125 6.39 -34.61 19.20
N PHE A 126 5.61 -34.17 18.20
CA PHE A 126 4.57 -33.16 18.37
C PHE A 126 3.20 -33.77 18.71
N LEU A 127 3.07 -35.10 18.79
CA LEU A 127 1.83 -35.74 19.23
C LEU A 127 1.68 -35.65 20.75
N SER A 128 0.42 -35.56 21.20
CA SER A 128 0.08 -35.76 22.61
C SER A 128 0.48 -37.18 23.03
N THR A 129 1.07 -37.29 24.22
CA THR A 129 1.35 -38.57 24.87
C THR A 129 0.17 -39.09 25.71
N GLU A 130 -0.86 -38.25 25.89
CA GLU A 130 -2.11 -38.55 26.58
C GLU A 130 -3.30 -38.53 25.61
#